data_AF-A0A8S8YUW7-F1
#
_entry.id   AF-A0A8S8YUW7-F1
#
_cell.length_a   1.000
_cell.length_b   1.000
_cell.length_c   1.000
_cell.angle_alpha   90.00
_cell.angle_beta   90.00
_cell.angle_gamma   90.00
#
_symmetry.space_group_name_H-M   'P 1'
#
loop_
_entity.id
_entity.type
_entity.pdbx_description
1 polymer ?
#
loop_
_entity_poly.entity_id
_entity_poly.type
_entity_poly.pdbx_seq_one_letter_code
_entity_poly.pdbx_strand_id
1 'polypeptide(L)'
;MVGAAGLWSGLPIIATYVPHEENKNKPLEAGVPRFQMMDGYTAGGAYVGSGYEIEEKEEYASLNIHDNLIIVFARCPHLCCIPGWQLVSNDFTADSWLPGGTDSSGNKSFCICHSSRYDHTVIEKNTARNRSNGQEFDFIGVKKTGGPAPYGMPLIPFTITGGVIEALPDFMDWYTFCG
;
A
#
# COMPACT_ATOMS: atom_id res chain seq x y z
N MET A 1 3.56 -10.18 10.73
CA MET A 1 4.06 -9.54 9.48
C MET A 1 5.24 -8.66 9.82
N VAL A 2 6.12 -8.33 8.88
CA VAL A 2 7.28 -7.47 9.16
C VAL A 2 7.37 -6.38 8.10
N GLY A 3 7.67 -5.16 8.51
CA GLY A 3 7.92 -4.05 7.60
C GLY A 3 9.31 -3.46 7.82
N ALA A 4 9.93 -3.01 6.73
CA ALA A 4 11.18 -2.26 6.75
C ALA A 4 10.96 -0.92 6.03
N ALA A 5 11.51 0.16 6.60
CA ALA A 5 11.51 1.48 5.98
C ALA A 5 12.90 1.77 5.42
N GLY A 6 12.96 2.41 4.25
CA GLY A 6 14.21 2.71 3.57
C GLY A 6 14.10 3.89 2.61
N LEU A 7 15.14 4.05 1.79
CA LEU A 7 15.20 5.07 0.75
C LEU A 7 15.47 4.41 -0.61
N TRP A 8 14.77 4.86 -1.63
CA TRP A 8 15.04 4.57 -3.03
C TRP A 8 15.25 5.88 -3.77
N SER A 9 16.47 6.13 -4.28
CA SER A 9 16.83 7.41 -4.91
C SER A 9 16.51 8.65 -4.05
N GLY A 10 16.65 8.52 -2.72
CA GLY A 10 16.32 9.57 -1.76
C GLY A 10 14.83 9.71 -1.41
N LEU A 11 13.96 8.91 -2.03
CA LEU A 11 12.52 8.85 -1.75
C LEU A 11 12.21 7.79 -0.69
N PRO A 12 11.34 8.08 0.30
CA PRO A 12 11.00 7.13 1.34
C PRO A 12 10.16 5.98 0.77
N ILE A 13 10.52 4.76 1.17
CA ILE A 13 9.78 3.53 0.81
C ILE A 13 9.53 2.68 2.04
N ILE A 14 8.46 1.90 2.00
CA ILE A 14 8.20 0.84 2.98
C ILE A 14 8.06 -0.47 2.21
N ALA A 15 8.87 -1.45 2.58
CA ALA A 15 8.70 -2.84 2.15
C ALA A 15 7.95 -3.60 3.24
N THR A 16 6.95 -4.38 2.87
CA THR A 16 6.11 -5.17 3.80
C THR A 16 6.09 -6.62 3.38
N TYR A 17 6.54 -7.49 4.28
CA TYR A 17 6.37 -8.93 4.17
C TYR A 17 5.05 -9.38 4.81
N VAL A 18 4.24 -10.07 4.03
CA VAL A 18 2.97 -10.68 4.42
C VAL A 18 3.02 -12.16 4.03
N PRO A 19 2.80 -13.12 4.95
CA PRO A 19 2.84 -14.55 4.64
C PRO A 19 1.61 -14.99 3.83
N HIS A 20 1.49 -14.45 2.62
CA HIS A 20 0.35 -14.62 1.73
C HIS A 20 0.30 -16.02 1.15
N GLU A 21 1.40 -16.55 0.62
CA GLU A 21 1.47 -17.90 0.05
C GLU A 21 1.03 -18.97 1.06
N GLU A 22 1.39 -18.82 2.33
CA GLU A 22 1.05 -19.73 3.42
C GLU A 22 -0.41 -19.62 3.85
N ASN A 23 -1.06 -18.47 3.60
CA ASN A 23 -2.38 -18.14 4.14
C ASN A 23 -3.47 -17.96 3.08
N LYS A 24 -3.15 -17.84 1.79
CA LYS A 24 -4.11 -17.51 0.72
C LYS A 24 -5.28 -18.47 0.63
N ASN A 25 -5.04 -19.76 0.91
CA ASN A 25 -6.05 -20.82 0.86
C ASN A 25 -6.78 -21.08 2.20
N LYS A 26 -6.44 -20.37 3.27
CA LYS A 26 -7.07 -20.55 4.60
C LYS A 26 -8.37 -19.73 4.72
N PRO A 27 -9.27 -20.00 5.67
CA PRO A 27 -10.44 -19.13 5.92
C PRO A 27 -10.02 -17.69 6.30
N LEU A 28 -10.78 -16.68 5.87
CA LEU A 28 -10.57 -15.26 6.24
C LEU A 28 -10.90 -15.05 7.73
N GLU A 29 -9.88 -15.13 8.59
CA GLU A 29 -10.03 -15.05 10.05
C GLU A 29 -8.88 -14.32 10.73
N ALA A 30 -9.09 -13.91 11.98
CA ALA A 30 -8.10 -13.16 12.76
C ALA A 30 -6.76 -13.91 12.84
N GLY A 31 -5.65 -13.17 12.68
CA GLY A 31 -4.30 -13.74 12.78
C GLY A 31 -3.82 -14.54 11.56
N VAL A 32 -4.56 -14.52 10.45
CA VAL A 32 -4.20 -15.22 9.19
C VAL A 32 -3.92 -14.21 8.06
N PRO A 33 -2.83 -13.41 8.18
CA PRO A 33 -2.58 -12.30 7.28
C PRO A 33 -2.20 -12.75 5.87
N ARG A 34 -2.75 -12.06 4.89
CA ARG A 34 -2.51 -12.26 3.45
C ARG A 34 -2.92 -11.00 2.70
N PHE A 35 -2.37 -10.82 1.50
CA PHE A 35 -2.91 -9.84 0.57
C PHE A 35 -4.37 -10.14 0.21
N GLN A 36 -5.17 -9.08 0.16
CA GLN A 36 -6.57 -9.07 -0.24
C GLN A 36 -6.69 -8.04 -1.35
N MET A 37 -7.05 -8.50 -2.54
CA MET A 37 -7.39 -7.61 -3.64
C MET A 37 -8.82 -7.11 -3.44
N MET A 38 -9.04 -5.80 -3.61
CA MET A 38 -10.34 -5.18 -3.41
C MET A 38 -10.63 -4.12 -4.46
N ASP A 39 -11.92 -3.83 -4.61
CA ASP A 39 -12.38 -2.71 -5.41
C ASP A 39 -11.99 -1.37 -4.79
N GLY A 40 -11.66 -0.45 -5.68
CA GLY A 40 -11.16 0.87 -5.42
C GLY A 40 -12.20 1.94 -5.69
N TYR A 41 -12.25 2.93 -4.79
CA TYR A 41 -13.17 4.05 -4.88
C TYR A 41 -12.45 5.36 -4.55
N THR A 42 -12.89 6.45 -5.18
CA THR A 42 -12.45 7.80 -4.81
C THR A 42 -12.99 8.17 -3.42
N ALA A 43 -12.47 9.25 -2.83
CA ALA A 43 -13.00 9.79 -1.57
C ALA A 43 -14.49 10.18 -1.66
N GLY A 44 -15.00 10.46 -2.88
CA GLY A 44 -16.41 10.73 -3.14
C GLY A 44 -17.27 9.48 -3.36
N GLY A 45 -16.69 8.28 -3.29
CA GLY A 45 -17.39 7.00 -3.48
C GLY A 45 -17.58 6.57 -4.93
N ALA A 46 -17.00 7.30 -5.90
CA ALA A 46 -17.03 6.86 -7.30
C ALA A 46 -16.09 5.67 -7.49
N TYR A 47 -16.54 4.65 -8.21
CA TYR A 47 -15.72 3.48 -8.55
C TYR A 47 -14.55 3.88 -9.47
N VAL A 48 -13.36 3.33 -9.20
CA VAL A 48 -12.14 3.60 -9.97
C VAL A 48 -11.69 2.35 -10.73
N GLY A 49 -11.68 1.20 -10.05
CA GLY A 49 -11.19 -0.06 -10.60
C GLY A 49 -10.92 -1.06 -9.48
N SER A 50 -10.09 -2.07 -9.72
CA SER A 50 -9.86 -3.15 -8.75
C SER A 50 -8.41 -3.52 -8.56
N GLY A 51 -8.05 -3.96 -7.36
CA GLY A 51 -6.71 -4.51 -7.06
C GLY A 51 -6.40 -5.79 -7.84
N TYR A 52 -7.43 -6.52 -8.28
CA TYR A 52 -7.28 -7.72 -9.13
C TYR A 52 -6.65 -7.41 -10.49
N GLU A 53 -6.68 -6.15 -10.93
CA GLU A 53 -6.11 -5.74 -12.21
C GLU A 53 -4.60 -6.02 -12.32
N ILE A 54 -3.87 -6.17 -11.20
CA ILE A 54 -2.44 -6.55 -11.24
C ILE A 54 -2.21 -7.93 -11.86
N GLU A 55 -3.15 -8.86 -11.66
CA GLU A 55 -3.09 -10.23 -12.17
C GLU A 55 -3.80 -10.36 -13.53
N GLU A 56 -4.81 -9.53 -13.77
CA GLU A 56 -5.69 -9.63 -14.94
C GLU A 56 -5.19 -8.84 -16.16
N LYS A 57 -4.36 -7.80 -15.96
CA LYS A 57 -3.94 -6.90 -17.03
C LYS A 57 -2.42 -6.87 -17.20
N GLU A 58 -1.99 -7.09 -18.43
CA GLU A 58 -0.57 -7.04 -18.81
C GLU A 58 0.08 -5.69 -18.47
N GLU A 59 -0.68 -4.59 -18.55
CA GLU A 59 -0.18 -3.24 -18.22
C GLU A 59 0.23 -3.07 -16.76
N TYR A 60 -0.20 -3.96 -15.86
CA TYR A 60 0.14 -3.97 -14.43
C TYR A 60 0.96 -5.19 -14.02
N ALA A 61 1.43 -6.01 -14.97
CA ALA A 61 2.07 -7.28 -14.67
C ALA A 61 3.34 -7.14 -13.80
N SER A 62 4.06 -6.01 -13.89
CA SER A 62 5.22 -5.72 -13.04
C SER A 62 4.87 -5.45 -11.57
N LEU A 63 3.58 -5.30 -11.23
CA LEU A 63 3.07 -5.16 -9.86
C LEU A 63 2.57 -6.48 -9.27
N ASN A 64 2.62 -7.58 -10.02
CA ASN A 64 2.23 -8.89 -9.50
C ASN A 64 2.94 -9.17 -8.18
N ILE A 65 2.18 -9.57 -7.18
CA ILE A 65 2.76 -9.85 -5.87
C ILE A 65 3.51 -11.18 -5.92
N HIS A 66 4.78 -11.14 -5.55
CA HIS A 66 5.63 -12.31 -5.41
C HIS A 66 6.47 -12.21 -4.13
N ASP A 67 7.10 -13.33 -3.74
CA ASP A 67 7.97 -13.41 -2.56
C ASP A 67 7.33 -12.91 -1.25
N ASN A 68 5.99 -12.97 -1.15
CA ASN A 68 5.25 -12.50 0.01
C ASN A 68 5.52 -11.02 0.34
N LEU A 69 5.91 -10.20 -0.64
CA LEU A 69 6.38 -8.83 -0.42
C LEU A 69 5.61 -7.81 -1.28
N ILE A 70 5.37 -6.64 -0.71
CA ILE A 70 5.04 -5.42 -1.46
C ILE A 70 5.98 -4.29 -1.06
N ILE A 71 6.12 -3.29 -1.92
CA ILE A 71 6.82 -2.05 -1.64
C ILE A 71 5.89 -0.89 -1.98
N VAL A 72 5.87 0.14 -1.13
CA VAL A 72 5.09 1.36 -1.36
C VAL A 72 5.95 2.60 -1.32
N PHE A 73 5.56 3.61 -2.11
CA PHE A 73 6.11 4.96 -1.98
C PHE A 73 5.57 5.61 -0.71
N ALA A 74 6.42 5.72 0.31
CA ALA A 74 6.04 6.04 1.69
C ALA A 74 5.89 7.55 1.95
N ARG A 75 5.08 8.22 1.12
CA ARG A 75 4.61 9.58 1.34
C ARG A 75 3.12 9.56 1.62
N CYS A 76 2.71 10.08 2.77
CA CYS A 76 1.32 10.24 3.14
C CYS A 76 0.61 11.15 2.12
N PRO A 77 -0.47 10.69 1.45
CA PRO A 77 -1.20 11.52 0.50
C PRO A 77 -1.96 12.71 1.09
N HIS A 78 -1.97 12.87 2.43
CA HIS A 78 -2.52 14.07 3.05
C HIS A 78 -1.61 15.28 2.83
N LEU A 79 -0.42 15.27 3.46
CA LEU A 79 0.53 16.39 3.46
C LEU A 79 1.98 15.89 3.45
N CYS A 80 2.25 14.81 2.73
CA CYS A 80 3.60 14.37 2.39
C CYS A 80 4.53 13.97 3.55
N CYS A 81 4.02 13.83 4.77
CA CYS A 81 4.76 13.21 5.87
C CYS A 81 5.13 11.76 5.54
N ILE A 82 6.20 11.25 6.12
CA ILE A 82 6.63 9.86 5.96
C ILE A 82 5.87 9.01 6.98
N PRO A 83 4.97 8.11 6.58
CA PRO A 83 4.38 7.14 7.49
C PRO A 83 5.47 6.20 7.98
N GLY A 84 5.35 5.75 9.22
CA GLY A 84 6.24 4.76 9.80
C GLY A 84 5.47 3.56 10.33
N TRP A 85 6.21 2.57 10.77
CA TRP A 85 5.68 1.55 11.66
C TRP A 85 5.67 2.09 13.10
N GLN A 86 4.70 1.61 13.87
CA GLN A 86 4.49 1.83 15.29
C GLN A 86 5.66 2.42 16.11
N LEU A 87 5.41 3.53 16.79
CA LEU A 87 6.24 4.05 17.89
C LEU A 87 5.53 3.98 19.27
N VAL A 88 4.25 3.58 19.30
CA VAL A 88 3.41 3.61 20.51
C VAL A 88 2.40 2.46 20.48
N SER A 89 2.26 1.73 21.59
CA SER A 89 1.34 0.59 21.74
C SER A 89 -0.08 1.04 22.15
N ASN A 90 -1.07 0.82 21.29
CA ASN A 90 -2.51 1.06 21.50
C ASN A 90 -3.34 0.16 20.57
N ASP A 91 -4.67 0.22 20.63
CA ASP A 91 -5.56 -0.65 19.83
C ASP A 91 -5.46 -0.44 18.31
N PHE A 92 -5.11 0.75 17.84
CA PHE A 92 -4.89 1.04 16.41
C PHE A 92 -3.54 0.55 15.92
N THR A 93 -2.68 0.15 16.84
CA THR A 93 -1.31 -0.13 16.54
C THR A 93 -0.92 -1.55 16.93
N ALA A 94 -1.68 -2.22 17.80
CA ALA A 94 -1.46 -3.61 18.20
C ALA A 94 -1.22 -4.54 17.00
N ASP A 95 -0.26 -5.47 17.13
CA ASP A 95 0.03 -6.51 16.13
C ASP A 95 -1.10 -7.55 16.12
N SER A 96 -2.22 -7.14 15.57
CA SER A 96 -3.42 -7.94 15.36
C SER A 96 -3.88 -7.72 13.93
N TRP A 97 -4.13 -8.82 13.22
CA TRP A 97 -4.63 -8.77 11.86
C TRP A 97 -6.08 -9.25 11.82
N LEU A 98 -6.94 -8.42 11.24
CA LEU A 98 -8.28 -8.79 10.80
C LEU A 98 -8.37 -8.67 9.27
N PRO A 99 -9.21 -9.44 8.57
CA PRO A 99 -9.48 -9.25 7.16
C PRO A 99 -10.32 -7.99 6.90
N GLY A 100 -10.43 -7.58 5.63
CA GLY A 100 -11.42 -6.59 5.19
C GLY A 100 -10.94 -5.15 5.02
N GLY A 101 -9.70 -4.79 5.36
CA GLY A 101 -9.19 -3.43 5.14
C GLY A 101 -9.88 -2.36 5.98
N THR A 102 -10.40 -2.76 7.14
CA THR A 102 -11.06 -1.87 8.11
C THR A 102 -10.03 -1.12 8.95
N ASP A 103 -10.49 -0.14 9.75
CA ASP A 103 -9.61 0.56 10.70
C ASP A 103 -9.07 -0.35 11.82
N SER A 104 -9.56 -1.59 11.92
CA SER A 104 -9.04 -2.64 12.81
C SER A 104 -8.27 -3.75 12.07
N SER A 105 -8.11 -3.64 10.75
CA SER A 105 -7.46 -4.61 9.85
C SER A 105 -5.97 -4.31 9.63
N GLY A 106 -5.14 -5.33 9.39
CA GLY A 106 -3.79 -5.09 8.89
C GLY A 106 -2.72 -4.72 9.93
N ASN A 107 -1.46 -5.01 9.58
CA ASN A 107 -0.32 -4.33 10.18
C ASN A 107 -0.26 -2.94 9.53
N LYS A 108 -0.53 -1.90 10.32
CA LYS A 108 -0.80 -0.56 9.80
C LYS A 108 0.47 0.28 9.80
N SER A 109 0.77 0.91 8.66
CA SER A 109 1.64 2.08 8.72
C SER A 109 0.83 3.29 9.19
N PHE A 110 1.45 4.11 10.01
CA PHE A 110 0.83 5.25 10.68
C PHE A 110 1.55 6.54 10.32
N CYS A 111 0.79 7.52 9.85
CA CYS A 111 1.28 8.87 9.62
C CYS A 111 0.99 9.74 10.84
N ILE A 112 2.03 9.99 11.65
CA ILE A 112 1.92 10.73 12.92
C ILE A 112 1.41 12.16 12.79
N CYS A 113 1.58 12.79 11.63
CA CYS A 113 1.22 14.19 11.44
C CYS A 113 -0.28 14.45 11.66
N HIS A 114 -1.13 13.56 11.14
CA HIS A 114 -2.59 13.74 11.22
C HIS A 114 -3.34 12.40 11.37
N SER A 115 -2.65 11.38 11.87
CA SER A 115 -3.21 10.06 12.18
C SER A 115 -3.86 9.34 11.00
N SER A 116 -3.29 9.49 9.79
CA SER A 116 -3.68 8.63 8.65
C SER A 116 -3.10 7.23 8.82
N ARG A 117 -3.90 6.22 8.48
CA ARG A 117 -3.60 4.80 8.67
C ARG A 117 -3.76 4.05 7.36
N TYR A 118 -2.83 3.14 7.08
CA TYR A 118 -2.79 2.38 5.82
C TYR A 118 -2.63 0.89 6.12
N ASP A 119 -3.45 0.06 5.49
CA ASP A 119 -3.36 -1.38 5.57
C ASP A 119 -2.60 -1.91 4.36
N HIS A 120 -1.37 -2.38 4.63
CA HIS A 120 -0.48 -2.90 3.60
C HIS A 120 -0.88 -4.30 3.11
N THR A 121 -1.93 -4.91 3.68
CA THR A 121 -2.46 -6.20 3.23
C THR A 121 -3.64 -6.07 2.28
N VAL A 122 -4.10 -4.85 2.00
CA VAL A 122 -5.21 -4.63 1.07
C VAL A 122 -4.74 -3.80 -0.10
N ILE A 123 -4.93 -4.33 -1.31
CA ILE A 123 -4.52 -3.70 -2.56
C ILE A 123 -5.78 -3.28 -3.30
N GLU A 124 -5.81 -2.02 -3.71
CA GLU A 124 -6.93 -1.42 -4.44
C GLU A 124 -6.41 -0.46 -5.51
N LYS A 125 -7.25 -0.18 -6.51
CA LYS A 125 -7.00 0.91 -7.45
C LYS A 125 -7.49 2.23 -6.86
N ASN A 126 -6.79 3.33 -7.11
CA ASN A 126 -7.26 4.64 -6.68
C ASN A 126 -6.84 5.71 -7.69
N THR A 127 -7.42 6.90 -7.55
CA THR A 127 -7.11 8.06 -8.39
C THR A 127 -6.40 9.10 -7.55
N ALA A 128 -5.23 9.50 -8.00
CA ALA A 128 -4.45 10.59 -7.44
C ALA A 128 -4.39 11.77 -8.40
N ARG A 129 -3.77 12.85 -7.92
CA ARG A 129 -3.58 14.07 -8.69
C ARG A 129 -2.12 14.46 -8.63
N ASN A 130 -1.50 14.68 -9.79
CA ASN A 130 -0.15 15.19 -9.88
C ASN A 130 -0.09 16.57 -9.24
N ARG A 131 0.82 16.74 -8.29
CA ARG A 131 0.91 17.97 -7.48
C ARG A 131 1.35 19.19 -8.29
N SER A 132 2.15 18.99 -9.34
CA SER A 132 2.76 20.08 -10.11
C SER A 132 1.85 20.62 -11.20
N ASN A 133 1.04 19.77 -11.84
CA ASN A 133 0.19 20.18 -12.98
C ASN A 133 -1.31 19.95 -12.76
N GLY A 134 -1.70 19.26 -11.68
CA GLY A 134 -3.09 19.00 -11.36
C GLY A 134 -3.78 17.96 -12.23
N GLN A 135 -3.05 17.20 -13.06
CA GLN A 135 -3.60 16.10 -13.84
C GLN A 135 -3.94 14.92 -12.94
N GLU A 136 -5.12 14.33 -13.11
CA GLU A 136 -5.51 13.10 -12.43
C GLU A 136 -4.87 11.88 -13.10
N PHE A 137 -4.53 10.88 -12.30
CA PHE A 137 -4.01 9.60 -12.75
C PHE A 137 -4.47 8.49 -11.83
N ASP A 138 -4.71 7.32 -12.41
CA ASP A 138 -5.01 6.11 -11.65
C ASP A 138 -3.73 5.38 -11.29
N PHE A 139 -3.73 4.74 -10.12
CA PHE A 139 -2.63 3.93 -9.62
C PHE A 139 -3.17 2.74 -8.81
N ILE A 140 -2.33 1.72 -8.63
CA ILE A 140 -2.61 0.61 -7.72
C ILE A 140 -1.77 0.79 -6.46
N GLY A 141 -2.40 0.64 -5.30
CA GLY A 141 -1.80 0.98 -4.02
C GLY A 141 -2.40 0.23 -2.84
N VAL A 142 -1.82 0.47 -1.67
CA VAL A 142 -2.36 -0.05 -0.40
C VAL A 142 -3.58 0.75 0.04
N LYS A 143 -4.51 0.13 0.76
CA LYS A 143 -5.72 0.80 1.24
C LYS A 143 -5.44 1.78 2.37
N LYS A 144 -6.08 2.95 2.32
CA LYS A 144 -6.20 3.85 3.49
C LYS A 144 -7.39 3.42 4.35
N THR A 145 -7.16 3.16 5.63
CA THR A 145 -8.21 2.69 6.56
C THR A 145 -8.72 3.76 7.51
N GLY A 146 -8.00 4.88 7.65
CA GLY A 146 -8.38 5.94 8.58
C GLY A 146 -7.61 7.24 8.41
N GLY A 147 -8.10 8.29 9.07
CA GLY A 147 -7.52 9.64 9.07
C GLY A 147 -7.85 10.49 7.83
N PRO A 148 -7.20 11.65 7.65
CA PRO A 148 -7.60 12.64 6.64
C PRO A 148 -7.00 12.43 5.24
N ALA A 149 -6.04 11.52 5.03
CA ALA A 149 -5.50 11.28 3.68
C ALA A 149 -6.63 10.90 2.70
N PRO A 150 -6.63 11.39 1.45
CA PRO A 150 -7.71 11.11 0.51
C PRO A 150 -7.74 9.65 0.02
N TYR A 151 -6.58 9.01 -0.04
CA TYR A 151 -6.37 7.65 -0.55
C TYR A 151 -5.09 7.05 0.07
N GLY A 152 -4.75 5.81 -0.29
CA GLY A 152 -3.54 5.13 0.17
C GLY A 152 -2.31 5.30 -0.72
N MET A 153 -1.23 4.57 -0.44
CA MET A 153 0.07 4.83 -1.09
C MET A 153 0.26 3.91 -2.31
N PRO A 154 0.79 4.43 -3.45
CA PRO A 154 1.05 3.61 -4.63
C PRO A 154 2.10 2.53 -4.38
N LEU A 155 1.92 1.40 -5.05
CA LEU A 155 2.90 0.32 -5.09
C LEU A 155 4.14 0.74 -5.90
N ILE A 156 5.27 0.13 -5.54
CA ILE A 156 6.53 0.18 -6.29
C ILE A 156 6.81 -1.24 -6.81
N PRO A 157 6.85 -1.43 -8.14
CA PRO A 157 7.21 -2.70 -8.73
C PRO A 157 8.68 -3.02 -8.44
N PHE A 158 8.99 -4.29 -8.24
CA PHE A 158 10.33 -4.71 -7.88
C PHE A 158 10.67 -6.10 -8.45
N THR A 159 11.94 -6.45 -8.40
CA THR A 159 12.43 -7.81 -8.65
C THR A 159 13.44 -8.20 -7.56
N ILE A 160 13.74 -9.49 -7.47
CA ILE A 160 14.75 -10.01 -6.55
C ILE A 160 15.86 -10.68 -7.36
N THR A 161 17.03 -10.04 -7.39
CA THR A 161 18.22 -10.53 -8.09
C THR A 161 19.30 -10.86 -7.07
N GLY A 162 19.66 -12.15 -6.94
CA GLY A 162 20.74 -12.56 -6.03
C GLY A 162 20.50 -12.20 -4.55
N GLY A 163 19.23 -12.16 -4.12
CA GLY A 163 18.85 -11.77 -2.75
C GLY A 163 18.79 -10.26 -2.51
N VAL A 164 18.97 -9.44 -3.55
CA VAL A 164 18.81 -7.99 -3.51
C VAL A 164 17.47 -7.61 -4.12
N ILE A 165 16.72 -6.75 -3.42
CA ILE A 165 15.48 -6.15 -3.92
C ILE A 165 15.85 -4.96 -4.81
N GLU A 166 15.42 -4.99 -6.06
CA GLU A 166 15.66 -3.94 -7.06
C GLU A 166 14.32 -3.37 -7.51
N ALA A 167 14.09 -2.07 -7.33
CA ALA A 167 12.90 -1.41 -7.82
C ALA A 167 12.94 -1.27 -9.34
N LEU A 168 11.80 -1.47 -10.00
CA LEU A 168 11.64 -1.32 -11.44
C LEU A 168 11.25 0.14 -11.78
N PRO A 169 11.63 0.66 -12.95
CA PRO A 169 11.34 2.04 -13.36
C PRO A 169 9.91 2.24 -13.87
N ASP A 170 9.06 1.23 -13.76
CA ASP A 170 7.66 1.28 -14.17
C ASP A 170 6.87 2.24 -13.25
N PHE A 171 5.89 2.92 -13.84
CA PHE A 171 4.94 3.79 -13.12
C PHE A 171 5.54 4.95 -12.29
N MET A 172 6.74 5.44 -12.63
CA MET A 172 7.35 6.59 -11.94
C MET A 172 6.43 7.80 -11.80
N ASP A 173 5.56 8.03 -12.77
CA ASP A 173 4.62 9.14 -12.79
C ASP A 173 3.58 9.06 -11.65
N TRP A 174 3.36 7.88 -11.07
CA TRP A 174 2.45 7.71 -9.93
C TRP A 174 2.96 8.37 -8.66
N TYR A 175 4.27 8.61 -8.56
CA TYR A 175 4.89 9.17 -7.36
C TYR A 175 4.84 10.71 -7.32
N THR A 176 4.16 11.32 -8.28
CA THR A 176 4.03 12.79 -8.44
C THR A 176 2.92 13.42 -7.60
N PHE A 177 2.13 12.63 -6.86
CA PHE A 177 1.13 13.18 -5.92
C PHE A 177 1.78 13.96 -4.76
N CYS A 178 3.08 13.72 -4.53
CA CYS A 178 3.84 14.34 -3.46
C CYS A 178 5.23 14.78 -3.97
N GLY A 179 5.31 16.03 -4.43
CA GLY A 179 6.54 16.72 -4.86
C GLY A 179 6.43 18.22 -4.60
#